data_AF-A0A484KJB1-F1
#
_entry.id   AF-A0A484KJB1-F1
#
_cell.length_a   1.000
_cell.length_b   1.000
_cell.length_c   1.000
_cell.angle_alpha   90.00
_cell.angle_beta   90.00
_cell.angle_gamma   90.00
#
_symmetry.space_group_name_H-M   'P 1'
#
loop_
_entity.id
_entity.type
_entity.pdbx_description
1 polymer ?
#
loop_
_entity_poly.entity_id
_entity_poly.type
_entity_poly.pdbx_seq_one_letter_code
_entity_poly.pdbx_strand_id
1 'polypeptide(L)'
;MGFFNVIKRHSESELDIPKSQNTSNPTSSHDLYIVPYCEEYNSLLVEAAKLLHEAGNVTSSHSLGRLLHSKADAFLSNDYYDSDIAWMELDSKFDVTIGPYETYEDALFGYKASFEAFIGVRDDKATAQVKLFGDHLQVLEKNLPMDDIYKSEDVTSAPIRVIQLLYNSGNVEGPQTVAFNLPNDETIVKDRGTSMVLLKNVSEAKFKLILQPIADVCVSKELRNLVDFESFFTHTICHECCHGIGPHTIKLPNGKTSTVRLELEELHSAMEEAKADIVGLWALKFLIDEDLLPKSLLKSMYVSFLAGCFRSVRFGLEEAHGKGQALQFNYMFEKGAFVFQPEDETFSVNFNKVESVVESLSREILTIQARGDKDGARMLLQKYGVMTPPLQRALEKLETVQVPVDIVPEFPIADQILCESH
;
A
#
# COMPACT_ATOMS: atom_id res chain seq x y z
N MET A 1 -13.07 21.97 1.16
CA MET A 1 -13.69 20.82 1.85
C MET A 1 -12.56 20.07 2.53
N GLY A 2 -12.64 19.81 3.82
CA GLY A 2 -11.58 19.08 4.54
C GLY A 2 -11.86 17.58 4.62
N PHE A 3 -10.83 16.84 5.01
CA PHE A 3 -10.86 15.39 5.24
C PHE A 3 -11.76 14.96 6.40
N PHE A 4 -11.78 15.74 7.48
CA PHE A 4 -12.37 15.37 8.77
C PHE A 4 -13.71 16.05 9.07
N ASN A 5 -14.65 16.01 8.12
CA ASN A 5 -15.99 16.59 8.28
C ASN A 5 -17.03 15.94 7.38
N VAL A 6 -18.29 15.96 7.80
CA VAL A 6 -19.45 15.59 6.97
C VAL A 6 -20.14 16.84 6.42
N ILE A 7 -20.88 16.67 5.32
CA ILE A 7 -21.76 17.72 4.77
C ILE A 7 -23.19 17.32 5.08
N LYS A 8 -23.91 18.19 5.79
CA LYS A 8 -25.31 17.98 6.17
C LYS A 8 -26.22 19.03 5.57
N ARG A 9 -27.50 18.72 5.51
CA ARG A 9 -28.55 19.62 5.04
C ARG A 9 -29.40 20.12 6.20
N HIS A 10 -29.73 21.40 6.23
CA HIS A 10 -30.56 21.96 7.31
C HIS A 10 -31.97 21.34 7.32
N SER A 11 -32.55 21.07 6.16
CA SER A 11 -33.85 20.42 6.05
C SER A 11 -33.91 18.96 6.53
N GLU A 12 -32.77 18.27 6.65
CA GLU A 12 -32.70 16.92 7.22
C GLU A 12 -32.64 16.92 8.75
N SER A 13 -32.15 18.02 9.37
CA SER A 13 -32.16 18.21 10.82
C SER A 13 -33.57 18.26 11.43
N GLU A 14 -34.59 18.61 10.64
CA GLU A 14 -35.99 18.68 11.12
C GLU A 14 -36.63 17.29 11.31
N LEU A 15 -36.02 16.22 10.80
CA LEU A 15 -36.53 14.85 10.95
C LEU A 15 -36.16 14.21 12.30
N ASP A 16 -35.09 14.68 12.95
CA ASP A 16 -34.57 14.14 14.22
C ASP A 16 -35.03 14.93 15.47
N ILE A 17 -35.77 16.03 15.29
CA ILE A 17 -36.25 16.90 16.39
C ILE A 17 -37.76 16.65 16.64
N PRO A 18 -38.20 16.46 17.90
CA PRO A 18 -39.63 16.43 18.22
C PRO A 18 -40.31 17.73 17.77
N LYS A 19 -41.46 17.63 17.08
CA LYS A 19 -42.23 18.71 16.41
C LYS A 19 -42.56 19.98 17.22
N SER A 20 -42.13 20.14 18.47
CA SER A 20 -42.46 21.27 19.34
C SER A 20 -41.47 22.45 19.31
N GLN A 21 -40.41 22.44 18.48
CA GLN A 21 -39.42 23.53 18.42
C GLN A 21 -39.07 24.00 16.99
N ASN A 22 -40.00 23.95 16.03
CA ASN A 22 -39.78 24.53 14.70
C ASN A 22 -39.92 26.06 14.73
N THR A 23 -38.79 26.77 14.79
CA THR A 23 -38.69 28.17 14.36
C THR A 23 -37.75 28.27 13.16
N SER A 24 -38.28 28.04 11.97
CA SER A 24 -37.55 28.18 10.70
C SER A 24 -37.50 29.65 10.27
N ASN A 25 -36.29 30.22 10.15
CA ASN A 25 -36.03 31.47 9.42
C ASN A 25 -35.49 31.11 8.02
N PRO A 26 -36.21 31.41 6.92
CA PRO A 26 -35.78 31.04 5.58
C PRO A 26 -35.00 32.19 4.92
N THR A 27 -33.72 32.37 5.26
CA THR A 27 -32.86 33.37 4.58
C THR A 27 -31.40 32.93 4.46
N SER A 28 -31.15 31.75 3.90
CA SER A 28 -29.83 31.48 3.31
C SER A 28 -30.05 30.68 2.01
N SER A 29 -29.39 31.07 0.93
CA SER A 29 -29.48 30.38 -0.37
C SER A 29 -28.65 29.09 -0.40
N HIS A 30 -28.11 28.65 0.73
CA HIS A 30 -27.20 27.51 0.85
C HIS A 30 -27.72 26.58 1.96
N ASP A 31 -28.41 25.50 1.55
CA ASP A 31 -29.04 24.52 2.47
C ASP A 31 -28.04 23.49 3.02
N LEU A 32 -26.76 23.56 2.61
CA LEU A 32 -25.70 22.65 3.05
C LEU A 32 -24.75 23.35 4.02
N TYR A 33 -24.35 22.64 5.07
CA TYR A 33 -23.36 23.07 6.05
C TYR A 33 -22.39 21.93 6.40
N ILE A 34 -21.25 22.29 6.99
CA ILE A 34 -20.17 21.36 7.35
C ILE A 34 -20.24 21.08 8.86
N VAL A 35 -20.14 19.80 9.24
CA VAL A 35 -20.03 19.37 10.64
C VAL A 35 -18.70 18.62 10.82
N PRO A 36 -17.81 19.05 11.72
CA PRO A 36 -16.55 18.35 11.98
C PRO A 36 -16.80 16.97 12.61
N TYR A 37 -15.88 16.03 12.42
CA TYR A 37 -16.04 14.67 12.96
C TYR A 37 -16.13 14.63 14.49
N CYS A 38 -15.43 15.53 15.19
CA CYS A 38 -15.53 15.64 16.66
C CYS A 38 -16.94 15.99 17.17
N GLU A 39 -17.75 16.67 16.35
CA GLU A 39 -19.16 16.98 16.62
C GLU A 39 -20.07 15.86 16.12
N GLU A 40 -19.85 15.39 14.89
CA GLU A 40 -20.68 14.35 14.25
C GLU A 40 -20.66 13.03 15.02
N TYR A 41 -19.47 12.59 15.43
CA TYR A 41 -19.25 11.31 16.09
C TYR A 41 -18.92 11.48 17.58
N ASN A 42 -19.34 12.60 18.18
CA ASN A 42 -18.91 13.03 19.51
C ASN A 42 -19.08 11.94 20.59
N SER A 43 -20.23 11.26 20.62
CA SER A 43 -20.53 10.24 21.64
C SER A 43 -19.54 9.07 21.62
N LEU A 44 -19.10 8.65 20.42
CA LEU A 44 -18.13 7.57 20.25
C LEU A 44 -16.71 8.07 20.51
N LEU A 45 -16.38 9.26 20.01
CA LEU A 45 -15.05 9.86 20.12
C LEU A 45 -14.69 10.26 21.56
N VAL A 46 -15.67 10.67 22.37
CA VAL A 46 -15.45 10.95 23.80
C VAL A 46 -15.05 9.68 24.56
N GLU A 47 -15.73 8.55 24.32
CA GLU A 47 -15.37 7.30 24.98
C GLU A 47 -14.03 6.76 24.47
N ALA A 48 -13.79 6.82 23.16
CA ALA A 48 -12.50 6.44 22.58
C ALA A 48 -11.34 7.28 23.14
N ALA A 49 -11.51 8.61 23.22
CA ALA A 49 -10.51 9.51 23.79
C ALA A 49 -10.23 9.20 25.27
N LYS A 50 -11.26 8.90 26.06
CA LYS A 50 -11.09 8.48 27.46
C LYS A 50 -10.25 7.21 27.56
N LEU A 51 -10.56 6.18 26.78
CA LEU A 51 -9.81 4.91 26.79
C LEU A 51 -8.36 5.09 26.33
N LEU A 52 -8.12 5.92 25.31
CA LEU A 52 -6.77 6.27 24.87
C LEU A 52 -5.98 7.02 25.95
N HIS A 53 -6.61 7.95 26.66
CA HIS A 53 -5.98 8.63 27.79
C HIS A 53 -5.63 7.67 28.93
N GLU A 54 -6.54 6.76 29.28
CA GLU A 54 -6.29 5.70 30.27
C GLU A 54 -5.11 4.79 29.86
N ALA A 55 -5.09 4.35 28.60
CA ALA A 55 -3.99 3.55 28.04
C ALA A 55 -2.65 4.31 28.04
N GLY A 56 -2.67 5.60 27.68
CA GLY A 56 -1.52 6.49 27.73
C GLY A 56 -0.96 6.72 29.13
N ASN A 57 -1.80 6.61 30.17
CA ASN A 57 -1.39 6.76 31.57
C ASN A 57 -0.74 5.50 32.17
N VAL A 58 -1.04 4.32 31.63
CA VAL A 58 -0.52 3.04 32.14
C VAL A 58 0.69 2.50 31.38
N THR A 59 0.92 2.99 30.15
CA THR A 59 2.09 2.57 29.36
C THR A 59 3.40 3.05 29.97
N SER A 60 4.43 2.19 29.93
CA SER A 60 5.80 2.56 30.30
C SER A 60 6.59 3.20 29.15
N SER A 61 6.05 3.22 27.93
CA SER A 61 6.69 3.84 26.77
C SER A 61 6.27 5.29 26.63
N HIS A 62 7.24 6.21 26.72
CA HIS A 62 6.99 7.65 26.62
C HIS A 62 6.43 8.05 25.24
N SER A 63 6.97 7.47 24.15
CA SER A 63 6.50 7.75 22.78
C SER A 63 5.07 7.26 22.57
N LEU A 64 4.73 6.08 23.08
CA LEU A 64 3.37 5.55 23.03
C LEU A 64 2.41 6.38 23.88
N GLY A 65 2.82 6.78 25.09
CA GLY A 65 2.02 7.67 25.94
C GLY A 65 1.68 8.98 25.22
N ARG A 66 2.69 9.62 24.63
CA ARG A 66 2.51 10.84 23.82
C ARG A 66 1.53 10.62 22.68
N LEU A 67 1.67 9.53 21.92
CA LEU A 67 0.74 9.20 20.83
C LEU A 67 -0.69 9.04 21.34
N LEU A 68 -0.90 8.21 22.36
CA LEU A 68 -2.24 7.92 22.88
C LEU A 68 -2.93 9.17 23.44
N HIS A 69 -2.22 9.98 24.23
CA HIS A 69 -2.74 11.24 24.76
C HIS A 69 -3.07 12.25 23.66
N SER A 70 -2.15 12.47 22.72
CA SER A 70 -2.38 13.43 21.62
C SER A 70 -3.46 12.97 20.65
N LYS A 71 -3.60 11.66 20.39
CA LYS A 71 -4.67 11.13 19.55
C LYS A 71 -6.04 11.24 20.22
N ALA A 72 -6.11 11.03 21.54
CA ALA A 72 -7.31 11.29 22.32
C ALA A 72 -7.75 12.76 22.22
N ASP A 73 -6.80 13.70 22.35
CA ASP A 73 -7.09 15.13 22.22
C ASP A 73 -7.52 15.49 20.78
N ALA A 74 -6.91 14.88 19.76
CA ALA A 74 -7.27 15.06 18.35
C ALA A 74 -8.71 14.64 18.04
N PHE A 75 -9.20 13.56 18.65
CA PHE A 75 -10.60 13.13 18.50
C PHE A 75 -11.61 14.18 19.00
N LEU A 76 -11.23 14.99 19.99
CA LEU A 76 -12.09 16.02 20.56
C LEU A 76 -11.91 17.38 19.88
N SER A 77 -10.71 17.69 19.39
CA SER A 77 -10.38 18.96 18.73
C SER A 77 -10.65 18.96 17.23
N ASN A 78 -10.70 17.78 16.60
CA ASN A 78 -10.70 17.59 15.14
C ASN A 78 -9.41 18.04 14.43
N ASP A 79 -8.32 18.25 15.18
CA ASP A 79 -6.98 18.57 14.67
C ASP A 79 -6.04 17.40 14.96
N TYR A 80 -5.56 16.75 13.88
CA TYR A 80 -4.78 15.52 13.94
C TYR A 80 -3.27 15.75 13.78
N TYR A 81 -2.82 16.97 13.47
CA TYR A 81 -1.43 17.27 13.07
C TYR A 81 -0.40 16.77 14.09
N ASP A 82 -0.54 17.18 15.36
CA ASP A 82 0.41 16.80 16.41
C ASP A 82 0.36 15.30 16.73
N SER A 83 -0.82 14.69 16.64
CA SER A 83 -1.01 13.27 16.91
C SER A 83 -0.41 12.38 15.83
N ASP A 84 -0.45 12.79 14.57
CA ASP A 84 0.15 12.05 13.47
C ASP A 84 1.68 12.19 13.47
N ILE A 85 2.21 13.35 13.87
CA ILE A 85 3.66 13.47 14.15
C ILE A 85 4.07 12.52 15.29
N ALA A 86 3.30 12.47 16.38
CA ALA A 86 3.57 11.54 17.47
C ALA A 86 3.52 10.07 17.02
N TRP A 87 2.64 9.73 16.07
CA TRP A 87 2.56 8.40 15.47
C TRP A 87 3.78 8.07 14.60
N MET A 88 4.25 9.02 13.78
CA MET A 88 5.45 8.81 12.96
C MET A 88 6.72 8.67 13.81
N GLU A 89 6.79 9.40 14.93
CA GLU A 89 7.89 9.36 15.90
C GLU A 89 7.80 8.19 16.90
N LEU A 90 6.83 7.28 16.72
CA LEU A 90 6.59 6.18 17.64
C LEU A 90 7.78 5.21 17.71
N ASP A 91 8.39 5.11 18.89
CA ASP A 91 9.37 4.10 19.24
C ASP A 91 8.89 3.27 20.43
N SER A 92 8.17 2.20 20.15
CA SER A 92 7.49 1.35 21.13
C SER A 92 7.41 -0.09 20.63
N LYS A 93 7.23 -1.04 21.56
CA LYS A 93 6.93 -2.44 21.21
C LYS A 93 5.53 -2.60 20.62
N PHE A 94 4.58 -1.76 21.05
CA PHE A 94 3.25 -1.70 20.48
C PHE A 94 3.20 -0.60 19.43
N ASP A 95 2.67 -0.95 18.28
CA ASP A 95 2.31 -0.03 17.21
C ASP A 95 0.79 0.11 17.21
N VAL A 96 0.32 1.37 17.22
CA VAL A 96 -1.10 1.70 17.30
C VAL A 96 -1.39 2.77 16.26
N THR A 97 -2.07 2.36 15.19
CA THR A 97 -2.68 3.28 14.24
C THR A 97 -4.17 3.34 14.58
N ILE A 98 -4.71 4.52 14.85
CA ILE A 98 -6.14 4.70 15.12
C ILE A 98 -6.56 6.12 14.75
N GLY A 99 -7.62 6.24 13.94
CA GLY A 99 -8.17 7.53 13.53
C GLY A 99 -8.80 7.50 12.14
N PRO A 100 -9.23 8.67 11.63
CA PRO A 100 -9.73 8.81 10.28
C PRO A 100 -8.57 8.99 9.29
N TYR A 101 -8.43 8.10 8.31
CA TYR A 101 -7.28 8.12 7.38
C TYR A 101 -7.69 8.03 5.91
N GLU A 102 -8.18 6.87 5.46
CA GLU A 102 -8.39 6.60 4.04
C GLU A 102 -9.70 7.17 3.51
N THR A 103 -9.72 7.59 2.24
CA THR A 103 -10.92 8.22 1.63
C THR A 103 -11.64 7.35 0.61
N TYR A 104 -11.28 6.06 0.51
CA TYR A 104 -11.80 5.15 -0.51
C TYR A 104 -13.32 4.93 -0.44
N GLU A 105 -13.90 4.99 0.76
CA GLU A 105 -15.35 4.87 0.99
C GLU A 105 -16.14 6.08 0.46
N ASP A 106 -15.50 7.25 0.30
CA ASP A 106 -16.10 8.38 -0.40
C ASP A 106 -16.02 8.16 -1.92
N ALA A 107 -16.87 7.28 -2.42
CA ALA A 107 -16.96 6.95 -3.84
C ALA A 107 -17.43 8.13 -4.73
N LEU A 108 -17.83 9.27 -4.13
CA LEU A 108 -18.29 10.44 -4.87
C LEU A 108 -17.15 11.41 -5.18
N PHE A 109 -16.38 11.80 -4.15
CA PHE A 109 -15.32 12.80 -4.30
C PHE A 109 -13.95 12.35 -3.79
N GLY A 110 -13.87 11.26 -3.02
CA GLY A 110 -12.63 10.81 -2.37
C GLY A 110 -12.09 11.80 -1.34
N TYR A 111 -12.95 12.60 -0.72
CA TYR A 111 -12.56 13.64 0.25
C TYR A 111 -12.71 13.20 1.70
N LYS A 112 -13.63 12.28 2.01
CA LYS A 112 -14.01 11.98 3.41
C LYS A 112 -13.23 10.80 3.95
N ALA A 113 -12.52 11.01 5.06
CA ALA A 113 -11.70 9.98 5.68
C ALA A 113 -12.54 9.03 6.53
N SER A 114 -12.29 7.73 6.42
CA SER A 114 -12.93 6.69 7.21
C SER A 114 -12.11 6.36 8.45
N PHE A 115 -12.81 6.08 9.57
CA PHE A 115 -12.16 5.62 10.80
C PHE A 115 -11.67 4.19 10.67
N GLU A 116 -10.44 3.95 11.11
CA GLU A 116 -9.82 2.63 11.17
C GLU A 116 -8.88 2.50 12.37
N ALA A 117 -8.55 1.26 12.71
CA ALA A 117 -7.56 0.94 13.72
C ALA A 117 -6.74 -0.29 13.31
N PHE A 118 -5.44 -0.23 13.59
CA PHE A 118 -4.51 -1.35 13.53
C PHE A 118 -3.67 -1.35 14.80
N ILE A 119 -3.72 -2.46 15.52
CA ILE A 119 -2.95 -2.67 16.76
C ILE A 119 -2.05 -3.87 16.54
N GLY A 120 -0.74 -3.70 16.76
CA GLY A 120 0.20 -4.80 16.61
C GLY A 120 1.46 -4.67 17.46
N VAL A 121 2.26 -5.73 17.40
CA VAL A 121 3.58 -5.79 18.06
C VAL A 121 4.65 -5.60 17.02
N ARG A 122 5.57 -4.66 17.25
CA ARG A 122 6.71 -4.41 16.37
C ARG A 122 7.62 -5.64 16.28
N ASP A 123 7.94 -6.07 15.07
CA ASP A 123 8.98 -7.04 14.77
C ASP A 123 10.29 -6.28 14.58
N ASP A 124 11.11 -6.20 15.65
CA ASP A 124 12.39 -5.47 15.61
C ASP A 124 13.37 -6.05 14.58
N LYS A 125 13.33 -7.37 14.35
CA LYS A 125 14.23 -8.02 13.37
C LYS A 125 13.83 -7.62 11.95
N ALA A 126 12.55 -7.75 11.61
CA ALA A 126 12.07 -7.39 10.29
C ALA A 126 12.18 -5.88 10.06
N THR A 127 11.84 -5.05 11.06
CA THR A 127 12.00 -3.58 10.98
C THR A 127 13.45 -3.19 10.72
N ALA A 128 14.43 -3.85 11.37
CA ALA A 128 15.84 -3.60 11.11
C ALA A 128 16.26 -4.03 9.69
N GLN A 129 15.70 -5.11 9.16
CA GLN A 129 15.94 -5.53 7.76
C GLN A 129 15.37 -4.51 6.77
N VAL A 130 14.21 -3.89 7.07
CA VAL A 130 13.65 -2.85 6.20
C VAL A 130 14.47 -1.56 6.24
N LYS A 131 15.01 -1.19 7.40
CA LYS A 131 15.87 -0.01 7.53
C LYS A 131 17.05 -0.03 6.55
N LEU A 132 17.55 -1.22 6.20
CA LEU A 132 18.56 -1.40 5.15
C LEU A 132 18.13 -0.73 3.83
N PHE A 133 16.89 -0.96 3.37
CA PHE A 133 16.40 -0.39 2.12
C PHE A 133 16.32 1.13 2.19
N GLY A 134 15.75 1.65 3.29
CA GLY A 134 15.66 3.08 3.55
C GLY A 134 17.04 3.79 3.54
N ASP A 135 18.03 3.18 4.21
CA ASP A 135 19.41 3.70 4.26
C ASP A 135 20.10 3.70 2.89
N HIS A 136 19.61 2.93 1.91
CA HIS A 136 20.21 2.76 0.58
C HIS A 136 19.40 3.39 -0.56
N LEU A 137 18.27 4.05 -0.30
CA LEU A 137 17.44 4.67 -1.35
C LEU A 137 18.23 5.62 -2.25
N GLN A 138 19.10 6.44 -1.68
CA GLN A 138 19.90 7.37 -2.48
C GLN A 138 20.90 6.67 -3.40
N VAL A 139 21.42 5.52 -2.98
CA VAL A 139 22.29 4.68 -3.81
C VAL A 139 21.48 4.03 -4.92
N LEU A 140 20.29 3.52 -4.61
CA LEU A 140 19.38 2.95 -5.59
C LEU A 140 18.97 4.00 -6.64
N GLU A 141 18.53 5.19 -6.24
CA GLU A 141 18.16 6.30 -7.14
C GLU A 141 19.28 6.62 -8.13
N LYS A 142 20.51 6.76 -7.64
CA LYS A 142 21.68 7.09 -8.46
C LYS A 142 22.02 5.99 -9.47
N ASN A 143 21.63 4.75 -9.21
CA ASN A 143 21.92 3.59 -10.05
C ASN A 143 20.72 3.13 -10.87
N LEU A 144 19.53 3.72 -10.72
CA LEU A 144 18.33 3.36 -11.47
C LEU A 144 18.64 3.24 -12.97
N PRO A 145 18.05 2.25 -13.68
CA PRO A 145 18.31 1.99 -15.08
C PRO A 145 17.61 3.02 -15.98
N MET A 146 17.93 4.30 -15.80
CA MET A 146 17.42 5.43 -16.56
C MET A 146 18.52 6.48 -16.76
N ASP A 147 18.31 7.39 -17.72
CA ASP A 147 19.31 8.41 -18.04
C ASP A 147 19.50 9.36 -16.84
N ASP A 148 20.75 9.75 -16.58
CA ASP A 148 21.12 10.53 -15.38
C ASP A 148 20.38 11.86 -15.25
N ILE A 149 19.95 12.45 -16.37
CA ILE A 149 19.18 13.70 -16.41
C ILE A 149 17.81 13.59 -15.74
N TYR A 150 17.31 12.38 -15.51
CA TYR A 150 16.01 12.10 -14.91
C TYR A 150 16.11 11.69 -13.44
N LYS A 151 17.31 11.46 -12.91
CA LYS A 151 17.52 11.02 -11.52
C LYS A 151 17.29 12.18 -10.55
N SER A 152 16.61 11.87 -9.46
CA SER A 152 16.38 12.78 -8.35
C SER A 152 17.71 13.07 -7.63
N GLU A 153 17.94 14.34 -7.28
CA GLU A 153 19.14 14.74 -6.55
C GLU A 153 19.11 14.20 -5.12
N ASP A 154 17.97 14.37 -4.45
CA ASP A 154 17.71 13.93 -3.08
C ASP A 154 16.48 13.01 -3.04
N VAL A 155 16.60 11.91 -2.32
CA VAL A 155 15.47 11.01 -1.99
C VAL A 155 15.35 10.85 -0.49
N THR A 156 14.12 10.78 0.01
CA THR A 156 13.84 10.62 1.44
C THR A 156 13.12 9.31 1.66
N SER A 157 13.59 8.51 2.61
CA SER A 157 12.86 7.31 3.03
C SER A 157 11.80 7.68 4.04
N ALA A 158 10.56 7.22 3.82
CA ALA A 158 9.61 7.08 4.90
C ALA A 158 10.20 6.11 5.96
N PRO A 159 10.05 6.38 7.27
CA PRO A 159 10.31 5.38 8.29
C PRO A 159 9.39 4.18 8.06
N ILE A 160 9.94 2.97 8.12
CA ILE A 160 9.16 1.75 7.91
C ILE A 160 9.18 0.92 9.18
N ARG A 161 8.00 0.48 9.61
CA ARG A 161 7.81 -0.42 10.75
C ARG A 161 7.17 -1.71 10.28
N VAL A 162 7.69 -2.83 10.75
CA VAL A 162 7.08 -4.13 10.50
C VAL A 162 6.43 -4.59 11.79
N ILE A 163 5.16 -4.98 11.72
CA ILE A 163 4.38 -5.38 12.89
C ILE A 163 3.70 -6.73 12.67
N GLN A 164 3.44 -7.41 13.78
CA GLN A 164 2.52 -8.54 13.86
C GLN A 164 1.17 -8.00 14.32
N LEU A 165 0.16 -8.03 13.44
CA LEU A 165 -1.18 -7.54 13.72
C LEU A 165 -1.85 -8.38 14.81
N LEU A 166 -2.38 -7.71 15.84
CA LEU A 166 -3.16 -8.32 16.91
C LEU A 166 -4.66 -8.07 16.75
N TYR A 167 -5.04 -6.90 16.22
CA TYR A 167 -6.43 -6.50 16.03
C TYR A 167 -6.52 -5.40 14.98
N ASN A 168 -7.59 -5.42 14.17
CA ASN A 168 -7.97 -4.31 13.31
C ASN A 168 -9.50 -4.08 13.33
N SER A 169 -9.94 -2.87 12.97
CA SER A 169 -11.37 -2.51 12.92
C SER A 169 -11.61 -1.25 12.09
N GLY A 170 -12.88 -0.97 11.76
CA GLY A 170 -13.26 0.20 10.97
C GLY A 170 -13.16 -0.08 9.48
N ASN A 171 -12.47 0.78 8.73
CA ASN A 171 -12.22 0.63 7.29
C ASN A 171 -11.24 -0.53 6.97
N VAL A 172 -11.67 -1.76 7.25
CA VAL A 172 -10.90 -2.99 7.06
C VAL A 172 -11.70 -4.06 6.32
N GLU A 173 -12.80 -3.66 5.69
CA GLU A 173 -13.68 -4.53 4.89
C GLU A 173 -12.99 -4.87 3.56
N GLY A 174 -12.08 -5.85 3.58
CA GLY A 174 -11.64 -6.69 2.46
C GLY A 174 -11.39 -6.04 1.09
N PRO A 175 -10.19 -6.16 0.50
CA PRO A 175 -9.10 -7.04 0.89
C PRO A 175 -8.36 -6.55 2.15
N GLN A 176 -7.88 -7.49 2.97
CA GLN A 176 -7.08 -7.17 4.14
C GLN A 176 -5.80 -6.45 3.74
N THR A 177 -5.58 -5.29 4.34
CA THR A 177 -4.36 -4.48 4.20
C THR A 177 -3.12 -5.33 4.51
N VAL A 178 -2.07 -5.22 3.70
CA VAL A 178 -0.75 -5.85 3.98
C VAL A 178 0.30 -4.83 4.37
N ALA A 179 0.12 -3.60 3.92
CA ALA A 179 0.92 -2.45 4.26
C ALA A 179 0.05 -1.18 4.11
N PHE A 180 0.39 -0.12 4.83
CA PHE A 180 -0.22 1.20 4.68
C PHE A 180 0.82 2.28 4.91
N ASN A 181 0.64 3.44 4.27
CA ASN A 181 1.53 4.59 4.34
C ASN A 181 0.73 5.82 4.75
N LEU A 182 1.05 6.39 5.90
CA LEU A 182 0.28 7.46 6.53
C LEU A 182 1.21 8.58 7.05
N PRO A 183 0.70 9.78 7.35
CA PRO A 183 -0.68 10.24 7.14
C PRO A 183 -0.96 10.66 5.69
N ASN A 184 -2.24 10.79 5.35
CA ASN A 184 -2.71 11.26 4.04
C ASN A 184 -2.78 12.81 3.93
N ASP A 185 -2.63 13.54 5.03
CA ASP A 185 -2.68 15.01 5.03
C ASP A 185 -1.46 15.60 4.31
N GLU A 186 -1.69 16.22 3.15
CA GLU A 186 -0.65 16.81 2.30
C GLU A 186 0.23 17.84 3.03
N THR A 187 -0.30 18.52 4.05
CA THR A 187 0.46 19.48 4.86
C THR A 187 1.51 18.75 5.69
N ILE A 188 1.12 17.68 6.38
CA ILE A 188 2.04 16.87 7.19
C ILE A 188 3.05 16.16 6.29
N VAL A 189 2.60 15.59 5.17
CA VAL A 189 3.46 14.94 4.18
C VAL A 189 4.54 15.90 3.69
N LYS A 190 4.18 17.15 3.40
CA LYS A 190 5.13 18.17 2.96
C LYS A 190 6.12 18.56 4.05
N ASP A 191 5.66 18.69 5.29
CA ASP A 191 6.48 19.19 6.39
C ASP A 191 7.39 18.12 7.00
N ARG A 192 6.92 16.86 7.03
CA ARG A 192 7.49 15.76 7.82
C ARG A 192 7.61 14.43 7.08
N GLY A 193 7.03 14.30 5.89
CA GLY A 193 6.96 13.04 5.15
C GLY A 193 5.86 12.10 5.66
N THR A 194 5.98 10.82 5.34
CA THR A 194 5.08 9.75 5.78
C THR A 194 5.85 8.67 6.55
N SER A 195 5.14 7.78 7.21
CA SER A 195 5.67 6.50 7.71
C SER A 195 4.83 5.35 7.19
N MET A 196 5.47 4.20 7.04
CA MET A 196 4.87 3.01 6.51
C MET A 196 4.86 1.88 7.53
N VAL A 197 3.78 1.11 7.54
CA VAL A 197 3.64 -0.06 8.40
C VAL A 197 3.32 -1.28 7.56
N LEU A 198 4.09 -2.36 7.73
CA LEU A 198 3.85 -3.66 7.09
C LEU A 198 3.30 -4.67 8.10
N LEU A 199 2.23 -5.36 7.70
CA LEU A 199 1.55 -6.38 8.48
C LEU A 199 2.09 -7.77 8.12
N LYS A 200 3.09 -8.22 8.87
CA LYS A 200 3.87 -9.42 8.53
C LYS A 200 3.03 -10.69 8.60
N ASN A 201 2.33 -10.96 9.71
CA ASN A 201 1.47 -12.14 9.86
C ASN A 201 0.29 -12.16 8.87
N VAL A 202 -0.23 -11.00 8.48
CA VAL A 202 -1.24 -10.90 7.41
C VAL A 202 -0.63 -11.34 6.08
N SER A 203 0.58 -10.87 5.77
CA SER A 203 1.36 -11.31 4.61
C SER A 203 1.70 -12.80 4.65
N GLU A 204 2.05 -13.35 5.82
CA GLU A 204 2.30 -14.80 6.02
C GLU A 204 1.04 -15.63 5.75
N ALA A 205 -0.12 -15.17 6.22
CA ALA A 205 -1.40 -15.83 5.98
C ALA A 205 -1.78 -15.81 4.50
N LYS A 206 -1.67 -14.66 3.83
CA LYS A 206 -1.91 -14.53 2.37
C LYS A 206 -0.92 -15.37 1.57
N PHE A 207 0.35 -15.40 1.95
CA PHE A 207 1.34 -16.25 1.32
C PHE A 207 0.93 -17.73 1.41
N LYS A 208 0.63 -18.21 2.63
CA LYS A 208 0.32 -19.61 2.88
C LYS A 208 -1.00 -20.06 2.26
N LEU A 209 -2.05 -19.25 2.35
CA LEU A 209 -3.41 -19.62 1.97
C LEU A 209 -3.76 -19.28 0.52
N ILE A 210 -2.98 -18.40 -0.12
CA ILE A 210 -3.28 -17.88 -1.47
C ILE A 210 -2.09 -18.10 -2.40
N LEU A 211 -0.92 -17.52 -2.08
CA LEU A 211 0.22 -17.55 -3.01
C LEU A 211 0.77 -18.97 -3.20
N GLN A 212 0.88 -19.75 -2.13
CA GLN A 212 1.41 -21.11 -2.19
C GLN A 212 0.49 -22.05 -3.01
N PRO A 213 -0.84 -22.08 -2.80
CA PRO A 213 -1.74 -22.81 -3.69
C PRO A 213 -1.69 -22.35 -5.15
N ILE A 214 -1.50 -21.04 -5.40
CA ILE A 214 -1.29 -20.53 -6.76
C ILE A 214 -0.02 -21.11 -7.37
N ALA A 215 1.09 -21.10 -6.62
CA ALA A 215 2.35 -21.65 -7.08
C ALA A 215 2.24 -23.15 -7.41
N ASP A 216 1.50 -23.91 -6.60
CA ASP A 216 1.28 -25.35 -6.81
C ASP A 216 0.54 -25.68 -8.12
N VAL A 217 -0.23 -24.72 -8.65
CA VAL A 217 -1.01 -24.88 -9.89
C VAL A 217 -0.33 -24.27 -11.10
N CYS A 218 0.25 -23.08 -10.94
CA CYS A 218 0.72 -22.24 -12.04
C CYS A 218 2.24 -22.30 -12.24
N VAL A 219 3.03 -22.61 -11.21
CA VAL A 219 4.50 -22.67 -11.33
C VAL A 219 4.96 -24.09 -11.65
N SER A 220 5.93 -24.23 -12.55
CA SER A 220 6.51 -25.52 -12.92
C SER A 220 7.07 -26.25 -11.71
N LYS A 221 6.84 -27.57 -11.66
CA LYS A 221 7.14 -28.40 -10.49
C LYS A 221 8.59 -28.28 -9.99
N GLU A 222 9.55 -28.12 -10.91
CA GLU A 222 10.97 -27.98 -10.61
C GLU A 222 11.35 -26.69 -9.88
N LEU A 223 10.51 -25.64 -9.98
CA LEU A 223 10.78 -24.33 -9.40
C LEU A 223 9.93 -24.04 -8.14
N ARG A 224 8.93 -24.86 -7.81
CA ARG A 224 8.01 -24.58 -6.69
C ARG A 224 8.70 -24.44 -5.34
N ASN A 225 9.82 -25.13 -5.14
CA ASN A 225 10.64 -25.01 -3.93
C ASN A 225 11.37 -23.66 -3.80
N LEU A 226 11.37 -22.84 -4.85
CA LEU A 226 11.89 -21.47 -4.86
C LEU A 226 10.79 -20.44 -4.59
N VAL A 227 9.54 -20.87 -4.37
CA VAL A 227 8.48 -19.98 -3.87
C VAL A 227 8.57 -19.99 -2.35
N ASP A 228 8.94 -18.86 -1.75
CA ASP A 228 9.14 -18.74 -0.32
C ASP A 228 8.67 -17.38 0.22
N PHE A 229 8.34 -17.36 1.51
CA PHE A 229 7.80 -16.17 2.16
C PHE A 229 8.81 -15.04 2.27
N GLU A 230 10.09 -15.35 2.49
CA GLU A 230 11.13 -14.33 2.66
C GLU A 230 11.30 -13.54 1.37
N SER A 231 11.33 -14.21 0.22
CA SER A 231 11.38 -13.60 -1.11
C SER A 231 10.14 -12.78 -1.42
N PHE A 232 8.95 -13.31 -1.14
CA PHE A 232 7.68 -12.59 -1.31
C PHE A 232 7.63 -11.32 -0.47
N PHE A 233 7.91 -11.43 0.83
CA PHE A 233 7.84 -10.31 1.77
C PHE A 233 8.93 -9.27 1.53
N THR A 234 10.14 -9.70 1.18
CA THR A 234 11.25 -8.81 0.83
C THR A 234 10.96 -8.04 -0.46
N HIS A 235 10.31 -8.66 -1.45
CA HIS A 235 9.82 -7.94 -2.63
C HIS A 235 8.76 -6.92 -2.28
N THR A 236 7.77 -7.25 -1.42
CA THR A 236 6.79 -6.27 -0.95
C THR A 236 7.45 -5.08 -0.26
N ILE A 237 8.39 -5.32 0.66
CA ILE A 237 9.17 -4.23 1.29
C ILE A 237 9.86 -3.36 0.23
N CYS A 238 10.50 -4.01 -0.74
CA CYS A 238 11.26 -3.28 -1.76
C CYS A 238 10.34 -2.52 -2.72
N HIS A 239 9.18 -3.07 -3.07
CA HIS A 239 8.13 -2.41 -3.85
C HIS A 239 7.74 -1.08 -3.19
N GLU A 240 7.45 -1.14 -1.89
CA GLU A 240 7.09 0.02 -1.09
C GLU A 240 8.20 1.08 -1.05
N CYS A 241 9.45 0.66 -0.86
CA CYS A 241 10.61 1.54 -0.96
C CYS A 241 10.76 2.14 -2.37
N CYS A 242 10.42 1.37 -3.41
CA CYS A 242 10.53 1.76 -4.80
C CYS A 242 9.47 2.80 -5.22
N HIS A 243 8.36 2.94 -4.49
CA HIS A 243 7.51 4.12 -4.63
C HIS A 243 8.29 5.40 -4.36
N GLY A 244 9.17 5.44 -3.35
CA GLY A 244 9.92 6.65 -2.96
C GLY A 244 11.08 7.06 -3.88
N ILE A 245 11.37 6.29 -4.94
CA ILE A 245 12.45 6.57 -5.90
C ILE A 245 11.94 6.60 -7.34
N GLY A 246 12.75 7.14 -8.24
CA GLY A 246 12.39 7.43 -9.61
C GLY A 246 11.66 8.77 -9.77
N PRO A 247 11.18 9.07 -11.00
CA PRO A 247 10.60 10.36 -11.31
C PRO A 247 9.28 10.62 -10.55
N HIS A 248 9.19 11.76 -9.87
CA HIS A 248 7.97 12.24 -9.21
C HIS A 248 7.63 13.66 -9.65
N THR A 249 8.55 14.58 -9.38
CA THR A 249 8.54 15.93 -9.92
C THR A 249 9.39 15.92 -11.19
N ILE A 250 8.81 16.35 -12.30
CA ILE A 250 9.42 16.27 -13.63
C ILE A 250 9.48 17.64 -14.30
N LYS A 251 10.44 17.82 -15.21
CA LYS A 251 10.51 18.97 -16.10
C LYS A 251 10.04 18.55 -17.48
N LEU A 252 8.94 19.16 -17.95
CA LEU A 252 8.41 18.93 -19.28
C LEU A 252 9.34 19.52 -20.35
N PRO A 253 9.23 19.08 -21.62
CA PRO A 253 10.05 19.61 -22.72
C PRO A 253 9.97 21.14 -22.91
N ASN A 254 8.86 21.77 -22.46
CA ASN A 254 8.66 23.21 -22.48
C ASN A 254 9.30 23.94 -21.28
N GLY A 255 10.02 23.23 -20.40
CA GLY A 255 10.68 23.76 -19.21
C GLY A 255 9.79 23.92 -17.98
N LYS A 256 8.49 23.63 -18.08
CA LYS A 256 7.55 23.70 -16.95
C LYS A 256 7.77 22.52 -16.00
N THR A 257 7.80 22.81 -14.70
CA THR A 257 7.74 21.79 -13.65
C THR A 257 6.31 21.25 -13.53
N SER A 258 6.18 19.93 -13.52
CA SER A 258 4.92 19.22 -13.25
C SER A 258 5.20 17.98 -12.39
N THR A 259 4.20 17.11 -12.21
CA THR A 259 4.38 15.80 -11.56
C THR A 259 3.96 14.68 -12.51
N VAL A 260 4.55 13.49 -12.34
CA VAL A 260 4.18 12.30 -13.11
C VAL A 260 2.68 12.03 -13.00
N ARG A 261 2.12 12.12 -11.80
CA ARG A 261 0.67 11.96 -11.54
C ARG A 261 -0.19 12.92 -12.37
N LEU A 262 0.19 14.19 -12.44
CA LEU A 262 -0.57 15.19 -13.21
C LEU A 262 -0.49 14.93 -14.72
N GLU A 263 0.64 14.47 -15.24
CA GLU A 263 0.79 14.25 -16.69
C GLU A 263 0.21 12.91 -17.16
N LEU A 264 0.25 11.87 -16.31
CA LEU A 264 -0.26 10.54 -16.67
C LEU A 264 -1.77 10.37 -16.40
N GLU A 265 -2.35 11.21 -15.53
CA GLU A 265 -3.77 11.24 -15.19
C GLU A 265 -4.31 9.84 -14.84
N GLU A 266 -5.33 9.34 -15.55
CA GLU A 266 -5.98 8.04 -15.31
C GLU A 266 -5.04 6.82 -15.46
N LEU A 267 -3.88 7.01 -16.07
CA LEU A 267 -2.90 5.95 -16.29
C LEU A 267 -1.85 5.88 -15.17
N HIS A 268 -1.79 6.89 -14.31
CA HIS A 268 -0.76 7.02 -13.29
C HIS A 268 -0.69 5.80 -12.39
N SER A 269 -1.79 5.43 -11.72
CA SER A 269 -1.76 4.42 -10.67
C SER A 269 -1.26 3.07 -11.20
N ALA A 270 -1.80 2.58 -12.31
CA ALA A 270 -1.34 1.31 -12.88
C ALA A 270 0.13 1.34 -13.35
N MET A 271 0.62 2.49 -13.82
CA MET A 271 2.03 2.66 -14.21
C MET A 271 2.94 2.74 -12.98
N GLU A 272 2.49 3.38 -11.91
CA GLU A 272 3.24 3.53 -10.67
C GLU A 272 3.35 2.20 -9.91
N GLU A 273 2.28 1.40 -9.86
CA GLU A 273 2.33 0.04 -9.33
C GLU A 273 3.28 -0.86 -10.14
N ALA A 274 3.18 -0.78 -11.47
CA ALA A 274 4.10 -1.52 -12.34
C ALA A 274 5.55 -1.08 -12.17
N LYS A 275 5.81 0.22 -11.91
CA LYS A 275 7.14 0.75 -11.59
C LYS A 275 7.64 0.16 -10.28
N ALA A 276 6.87 0.30 -9.20
CA ALA A 276 7.28 -0.14 -7.86
C ALA A 276 7.61 -1.65 -7.84
N ASP A 277 6.79 -2.46 -8.49
CA ASP A 277 7.04 -3.91 -8.60
C ASP A 277 8.33 -4.25 -9.37
N ILE A 278 8.47 -3.74 -10.61
CA ILE A 278 9.58 -4.14 -11.49
C ILE A 278 10.90 -3.51 -11.09
N VAL A 279 10.87 -2.24 -10.65
CA VAL A 279 12.04 -1.57 -10.07
C VAL A 279 12.40 -2.23 -8.73
N GLY A 280 11.42 -2.73 -7.98
CA GLY A 280 11.65 -3.56 -6.80
C GLY A 280 12.50 -4.80 -7.10
N LEU A 281 12.19 -5.54 -8.18
CA LEU A 281 13.02 -6.67 -8.61
C LEU A 281 14.44 -6.25 -9.03
N TRP A 282 14.58 -5.12 -9.73
CA TRP A 282 15.87 -4.56 -10.09
C TRP A 282 16.68 -4.17 -8.84
N ALA A 283 16.05 -3.49 -7.88
CA ALA A 283 16.67 -3.04 -6.65
C ALA A 283 17.10 -4.21 -5.76
N LEU A 284 16.28 -5.26 -5.66
CA LEU A 284 16.68 -6.50 -4.97
C LEU A 284 17.92 -7.12 -5.60
N LYS A 285 17.99 -7.21 -6.93
CA LYS A 285 19.18 -7.70 -7.62
C LYS A 285 20.41 -6.85 -7.31
N PHE A 286 20.26 -5.53 -7.39
CA PHE A 286 21.33 -4.57 -7.09
C PHE A 286 21.86 -4.76 -5.66
N LEU A 287 20.97 -4.84 -4.67
CA LEU A 287 21.35 -5.05 -3.26
C LEU A 287 21.99 -6.42 -3.01
N ILE A 288 21.61 -7.46 -3.75
CA ILE A 288 22.27 -8.77 -3.72
C ILE A 288 23.69 -8.69 -4.30
N ASP A 289 23.88 -7.94 -5.40
CA ASP A 289 25.19 -7.78 -6.04
C ASP A 289 26.16 -6.98 -5.19
N GLU A 290 25.66 -6.03 -4.40
CA GLU A 290 26.42 -5.28 -3.39
C GLU A 290 26.63 -6.06 -2.07
N ASP A 291 26.29 -7.36 -2.03
CA ASP A 291 26.38 -8.24 -0.86
C ASP A 291 25.58 -7.73 0.37
N LEU A 292 24.58 -6.87 0.17
CA LEU A 292 23.68 -6.34 1.21
C LEU A 292 22.50 -7.27 1.50
N LEU A 293 22.13 -8.11 0.53
CA LEU A 293 21.10 -9.15 0.68
C LEU A 293 21.67 -10.55 0.36
N PRO A 294 21.11 -11.61 0.95
CA PRO A 294 21.59 -12.98 0.71
C PRO A 294 21.44 -13.41 -0.76
N LYS A 295 22.51 -13.99 -1.32
CA LYS A 295 22.50 -14.56 -2.70
C LYS A 295 21.48 -15.67 -2.90
N SER A 296 21.02 -16.31 -1.82
CA SER A 296 19.94 -17.30 -1.88
C SER A 296 18.63 -16.73 -2.41
N LEU A 297 18.38 -15.42 -2.25
CA LEU A 297 17.14 -14.77 -2.70
C LEU A 297 17.06 -14.60 -4.22
N LEU A 298 18.19 -14.65 -4.94
CA LEU A 298 18.26 -14.25 -6.34
C LEU A 298 17.28 -15.01 -7.25
N LYS A 299 17.22 -16.34 -7.11
CA LYS A 299 16.30 -17.14 -7.92
C LYS A 299 14.89 -17.11 -7.37
N SER A 300 14.75 -17.17 -6.05
CA SER A 300 13.46 -17.27 -5.39
C SER A 300 12.64 -15.99 -5.47
N MET A 301 13.25 -14.80 -5.53
CA MET A 301 12.54 -13.55 -5.76
C MET A 301 11.81 -13.55 -7.11
N TYR A 302 12.46 -14.03 -8.19
CA TYR A 302 11.83 -14.08 -9.51
C TYR A 302 10.72 -15.14 -9.59
N VAL A 303 10.92 -16.31 -8.96
CA VAL A 303 9.91 -17.38 -8.98
C VAL A 303 8.71 -17.04 -8.09
N SER A 304 8.95 -16.46 -6.91
CA SER A 304 7.89 -15.95 -6.03
C SER A 304 7.13 -14.81 -6.68
N PHE A 305 7.82 -13.91 -7.39
CA PHE A 305 7.19 -12.84 -8.17
C PHE A 305 6.31 -13.39 -9.31
N LEU A 306 6.76 -14.41 -10.05
CA LEU A 306 5.93 -15.09 -11.06
C LEU A 306 4.62 -15.62 -10.45
N ALA A 307 4.68 -16.28 -9.28
CA ALA A 307 3.46 -16.69 -8.58
C ALA A 307 2.61 -15.48 -8.16
N GLY A 308 3.26 -14.39 -7.74
CA GLY A 308 2.66 -13.11 -7.36
C GLY A 308 1.85 -12.47 -8.48
N CYS A 309 2.32 -12.54 -9.73
CA CYS A 309 1.59 -12.02 -10.89
C CYS A 309 0.19 -12.64 -10.98
N PHE A 310 0.07 -13.97 -10.85
CA PHE A 310 -1.22 -14.65 -10.92
C PHE A 310 -2.13 -14.32 -9.73
N ARG A 311 -1.56 -14.05 -8.54
CA ARG A 311 -2.32 -13.59 -7.38
C ARG A 311 -2.93 -12.22 -7.65
N SER A 312 -2.11 -11.24 -8.04
CA SER A 312 -2.54 -9.85 -8.15
C SER A 312 -3.44 -9.60 -9.37
N VAL A 313 -3.24 -10.29 -10.49
CA VAL A 313 -4.12 -10.18 -11.67
C VAL A 313 -5.57 -10.59 -11.34
N ARG A 314 -5.80 -11.42 -10.32
CA ARG A 314 -7.14 -11.82 -9.85
C ARG A 314 -7.92 -10.68 -9.18
N PHE A 315 -7.28 -9.57 -8.84
CA PHE A 315 -7.97 -8.36 -8.37
C PHE A 315 -8.76 -7.68 -9.49
N GLY A 316 -8.44 -8.00 -10.75
CA GLY A 316 -9.10 -7.46 -11.94
C GLY A 316 -8.28 -6.36 -12.59
N LEU A 317 -8.55 -6.11 -13.88
CA LEU A 317 -7.78 -5.13 -14.68
C LEU A 317 -8.30 -3.69 -14.56
N GLU A 318 -9.43 -3.50 -13.87
CA GLU A 318 -9.92 -2.18 -13.48
C GLU A 318 -9.17 -1.65 -12.24
N GLU A 319 -8.51 -2.54 -11.49
CA GLU A 319 -7.68 -2.22 -10.33
C GLU A 319 -6.22 -1.98 -10.78
N ALA A 320 -5.54 -1.01 -10.16
CA ALA A 320 -4.22 -0.54 -10.58
C ALA A 320 -3.14 -1.63 -10.47
N HIS A 321 -3.08 -2.35 -9.35
CA HIS A 321 -2.11 -3.43 -9.16
C HIS A 321 -2.38 -4.58 -10.12
N GLY A 322 -3.64 -4.99 -10.29
CA GLY A 322 -4.02 -6.05 -11.23
C GLY A 322 -3.64 -5.72 -12.68
N LYS A 323 -3.89 -4.47 -13.11
CA LYS A 323 -3.50 -3.97 -14.43
C LYS A 323 -1.97 -3.85 -14.60
N GLY A 324 -1.27 -3.33 -13.60
CA GLY A 324 0.19 -3.24 -13.57
C GLY A 324 0.86 -4.61 -13.59
N GLN A 325 0.29 -5.60 -12.91
CA GLN A 325 0.79 -6.97 -12.88
C GLN A 325 0.53 -7.72 -14.20
N ALA A 326 -0.60 -7.46 -14.86
CA ALA A 326 -0.82 -7.96 -16.22
C ALA A 326 0.23 -7.40 -17.19
N LEU A 327 0.54 -6.10 -17.11
CA LEU A 327 1.60 -5.47 -17.89
C LEU A 327 2.94 -6.18 -17.69
N GLN A 328 3.35 -6.35 -16.44
CA GLN A 328 4.63 -6.97 -16.11
C GLN A 328 4.69 -8.42 -16.59
N PHE A 329 3.67 -9.23 -16.29
CA PHE A 329 3.63 -10.62 -16.74
C PHE A 329 3.72 -10.73 -18.26
N ASN A 330 2.91 -9.98 -18.99
CA ASN A 330 2.84 -10.07 -20.45
C ASN A 330 4.13 -9.59 -21.12
N TYR A 331 4.77 -8.55 -20.58
CA TYR A 331 6.08 -8.10 -21.04
C TYR A 331 7.15 -9.18 -20.81
N MET A 332 7.22 -9.69 -19.59
CA MET A 332 8.18 -10.74 -19.19
C MET A 332 8.00 -12.01 -20.02
N PHE A 333 6.74 -12.36 -20.33
CA PHE A 333 6.39 -13.48 -21.20
C PHE A 333 6.81 -13.23 -22.66
N GLU A 334 6.47 -12.08 -23.25
CA GLU A 334 6.83 -11.74 -24.63
C GLU A 334 8.36 -11.78 -24.84
N LYS A 335 9.13 -11.26 -23.87
CA LYS A 335 10.60 -11.24 -23.94
C LYS A 335 11.25 -12.58 -23.57
N GLY A 336 10.46 -13.56 -23.13
CA GLY A 336 10.90 -14.92 -22.80
C GLY A 336 11.63 -15.03 -21.46
N ALA A 337 11.40 -14.08 -20.54
CA ALA A 337 11.77 -14.20 -19.14
C ALA A 337 10.82 -15.15 -18.40
N PHE A 338 9.53 -15.12 -18.74
CA PHE A 338 8.57 -16.15 -18.35
C PHE A 338 8.30 -17.09 -19.52
N VAL A 339 8.20 -18.39 -19.24
CA VAL A 339 8.07 -19.43 -20.26
C VAL A 339 6.94 -20.38 -19.86
N PHE A 340 5.98 -20.56 -20.77
CA PHE A 340 4.91 -21.53 -20.63
C PHE A 340 5.42 -22.94 -20.96
N GLN A 341 5.05 -23.91 -20.14
CA GLN A 341 5.35 -25.33 -20.29
C GLN A 341 4.10 -26.06 -20.78
N PRO A 342 4.03 -26.45 -22.07
CA PRO A 342 2.82 -27.05 -22.63
C PRO A 342 2.45 -28.41 -22.04
N GLU A 343 3.40 -29.14 -21.45
CA GLU A 343 3.21 -30.50 -20.95
C GLU A 343 2.35 -30.56 -19.69
N ASP A 344 2.49 -29.57 -18.80
CA ASP A 344 1.74 -29.47 -17.53
C ASP A 344 0.95 -28.15 -17.39
N GLU A 345 0.95 -27.35 -18.46
CA GLU A 345 0.32 -26.03 -18.54
C GLU A 345 0.73 -25.10 -17.38
N THR A 346 2.01 -25.13 -17.02
CA THR A 346 2.60 -24.26 -15.99
C THR A 346 3.53 -23.21 -16.58
N PHE A 347 4.05 -22.34 -15.73
CA PHE A 347 4.97 -21.27 -16.07
C PHE A 347 6.26 -21.41 -15.28
N SER A 348 7.36 -21.02 -15.92
CA SER A 348 8.71 -21.06 -15.35
C SER A 348 9.45 -19.76 -15.63
N VAL A 349 10.53 -19.53 -14.88
CA VAL A 349 11.43 -18.39 -15.07
C VAL A 349 12.65 -18.83 -15.86
N ASN A 350 12.96 -18.08 -16.93
CA ASN A 350 14.21 -18.22 -17.66
C ASN A 350 15.30 -17.34 -17.01
N PHE A 351 16.10 -17.95 -16.13
CA PHE A 351 17.15 -17.24 -15.39
C PHE A 351 18.23 -16.60 -16.28
N ASN A 352 18.41 -17.05 -17.53
CA ASN A 352 19.36 -16.44 -18.45
C ASN A 352 18.85 -15.12 -19.07
N LYS A 353 17.55 -14.83 -18.93
CA LYS A 353 16.90 -13.65 -19.53
C LYS A 353 16.24 -12.73 -18.52
N VAL A 354 15.79 -13.27 -17.38
CA VAL A 354 14.93 -12.53 -16.44
C VAL A 354 15.53 -11.21 -15.99
N GLU A 355 16.82 -11.15 -15.69
CA GLU A 355 17.49 -9.95 -15.18
C GLU A 355 17.49 -8.80 -16.20
N SER A 356 17.87 -9.10 -17.46
CA SER A 356 17.91 -8.07 -18.51
C SER A 356 16.53 -7.61 -18.96
N VAL A 357 15.51 -8.47 -18.86
CA VAL A 357 14.13 -8.10 -19.16
C VAL A 357 13.54 -7.24 -18.04
N VAL A 358 13.84 -7.53 -16.77
CA VAL A 358 13.48 -6.67 -15.64
C VAL A 358 14.08 -5.28 -15.83
N GLU A 359 15.39 -5.19 -16.09
CA GLU A 359 16.07 -3.90 -16.32
C GLU A 359 15.46 -3.13 -17.51
N SER A 360 15.16 -3.82 -18.61
CA SER A 360 14.51 -3.22 -19.79
C SER A 360 13.15 -2.64 -19.47
N LEU A 361 12.30 -3.37 -18.74
CA LEU A 361 10.97 -2.89 -18.37
C LEU A 361 11.04 -1.75 -17.35
N SER A 362 11.92 -1.85 -16.34
CA SER A 362 12.20 -0.75 -15.41
C SER A 362 12.59 0.52 -16.16
N ARG A 363 13.53 0.44 -17.11
CA ARG A 363 13.94 1.58 -17.93
C ARG A 363 12.80 2.19 -18.73
N GLU A 364 11.97 1.34 -19.35
CA GLU A 364 10.85 1.77 -20.18
C GLU A 364 9.83 2.56 -19.35
N ILE A 365 9.40 2.02 -18.20
CA ILE A 365 8.44 2.67 -17.30
C ILE A 365 9.02 3.97 -16.72
N LEU A 366 10.25 3.93 -16.19
CA LEU A 366 10.92 5.11 -15.62
C LEU A 366 11.06 6.23 -16.66
N THR A 367 11.41 5.89 -17.91
CA THR A 367 11.55 6.88 -18.99
C THR A 367 10.21 7.51 -19.37
N ILE A 368 9.14 6.71 -19.44
CA ILE A 368 7.78 7.20 -19.69
C ILE A 368 7.37 8.20 -18.60
N GLN A 369 7.55 7.83 -17.33
CA GLN A 369 7.24 8.69 -16.19
C GLN A 369 8.08 9.96 -16.19
N ALA A 370 9.40 9.86 -16.40
CA ALA A 370 10.32 11.01 -16.42
C ALA A 370 9.96 12.07 -17.47
N ARG A 371 9.36 11.63 -18.59
CA ARG A 371 8.94 12.51 -19.69
C ARG A 371 7.52 13.03 -19.54
N GLY A 372 6.73 12.50 -18.60
CA GLY A 372 5.29 12.72 -18.57
C GLY A 372 4.59 12.21 -19.84
N ASP A 373 5.10 11.11 -20.42
CA ASP A 373 4.64 10.61 -21.73
C ASP A 373 3.35 9.80 -21.61
N LYS A 374 2.21 10.50 -21.51
CA LYS A 374 0.88 9.87 -21.39
C LYS A 374 0.56 8.94 -22.56
N ASP A 375 1.00 9.28 -23.77
CA ASP A 375 0.76 8.44 -24.96
C ASP A 375 1.58 7.16 -24.90
N GLY A 376 2.85 7.24 -24.51
CA GLY A 376 3.70 6.08 -24.22
C GLY A 376 3.12 5.17 -23.15
N ALA A 377 2.67 5.74 -22.02
CA ALA A 377 1.98 4.99 -20.96
C ALA A 377 0.73 4.27 -21.48
N ARG A 378 -0.09 4.96 -22.29
CA ARG A 378 -1.30 4.37 -22.88
C ARG A 378 -0.96 3.21 -23.80
N MET A 379 0.04 3.36 -24.67
CA MET A 379 0.46 2.30 -25.59
C MET A 379 0.98 1.08 -24.84
N LEU A 380 1.78 1.28 -23.78
CA LEU A 380 2.32 0.19 -22.98
C LEU A 380 1.19 -0.59 -22.27
N LEU A 381 0.26 0.12 -21.63
CA LEU A 381 -0.90 -0.49 -20.96
C LEU A 381 -1.87 -1.15 -21.94
N GLN A 382 -2.14 -0.56 -23.10
CA GLN A 382 -3.01 -1.18 -24.11
C GLN A 382 -2.41 -2.47 -24.65
N LYS A 383 -1.07 -2.54 -24.76
CA LYS A 383 -0.39 -3.72 -25.28
C LYS A 383 -0.29 -4.83 -24.23
N TYR A 384 0.11 -4.49 -23.00
CA TYR A 384 0.47 -5.49 -21.99
C TYR A 384 -0.45 -5.49 -20.77
N GLY A 385 -1.14 -4.41 -20.43
CA GLY A 385 -2.08 -4.36 -19.30
C GLY A 385 -3.44 -5.00 -19.61
N VAL A 386 -3.45 -6.15 -20.29
CA VAL A 386 -4.63 -6.82 -20.81
C VAL A 386 -4.65 -8.31 -20.44
N MET A 387 -5.83 -8.92 -20.45
CA MET A 387 -5.99 -10.35 -20.22
C MET A 387 -5.59 -11.13 -21.48
N THR A 388 -4.38 -11.66 -21.49
CA THR A 388 -3.87 -12.47 -22.61
C THR A 388 -4.25 -13.95 -22.43
N PRO A 389 -4.22 -14.77 -23.50
CA PRO A 389 -4.54 -16.19 -23.37
C PRO A 389 -3.71 -16.96 -22.32
N PRO A 390 -2.39 -16.72 -22.15
CA PRO A 390 -1.62 -17.34 -21.07
C PRO A 390 -2.11 -16.98 -19.66
N LEU A 391 -2.44 -15.70 -19.41
CA LEU A 391 -3.01 -15.27 -18.12
C LEU A 391 -4.38 -15.90 -17.89
N GLN A 392 -5.27 -15.84 -18.89
CA GLN A 392 -6.61 -16.42 -18.81
C GLN A 392 -6.53 -17.91 -18.48
N ARG A 393 -5.61 -18.66 -19.11
CA ARG A 393 -5.42 -20.08 -18.83
C ARG A 393 -4.97 -20.35 -17.41
N ALA A 394 -4.07 -19.51 -16.87
CA ALA A 394 -3.66 -19.62 -15.48
C ALA A 394 -4.84 -19.38 -14.52
N LEU A 395 -5.67 -18.36 -14.78
CA LEU A 395 -6.84 -18.06 -13.96
C LEU A 395 -7.89 -19.17 -13.98
N GLU A 396 -8.20 -19.75 -15.15
CA GLU A 396 -9.11 -20.90 -15.28
C GLU A 396 -8.66 -22.09 -14.42
N LYS A 397 -7.35 -22.37 -14.37
CA LYS A 397 -6.80 -23.42 -13.50
C LYS A 397 -6.99 -23.10 -12.02
N LEU A 398 -6.82 -21.83 -11.63
CA LEU A 398 -7.01 -21.38 -10.24
C LEU A 398 -8.47 -21.41 -9.79
N GLU A 399 -9.40 -21.07 -10.68
CA GLU A 399 -10.85 -21.20 -10.43
C GLU A 399 -11.23 -22.66 -10.18
N THR A 400 -10.64 -23.59 -10.94
CA THR A 400 -10.92 -25.04 -10.80
C THR A 400 -10.54 -25.58 -9.41
N VAL A 401 -9.47 -25.06 -8.79
CA VAL A 401 -9.04 -25.48 -7.45
C VAL A 401 -9.57 -24.59 -6.32
N GLN A 402 -10.38 -23.57 -6.65
CA GLN A 402 -11.00 -22.65 -5.71
C GLN A 402 -10.01 -22.01 -4.72
N VAL A 403 -8.85 -21.54 -5.21
CA VAL A 403 -7.93 -20.79 -4.34
C VAL A 403 -8.67 -19.56 -3.79
N PRO A 404 -8.65 -19.30 -2.47
CA PRO A 404 -9.25 -18.09 -1.91
C PRO A 404 -8.73 -16.82 -2.58
N VAL A 405 -9.57 -15.77 -2.64
CA VAL A 405 -9.16 -14.45 -3.11
C VAL A 405 -8.44 -13.70 -1.99
N ASP A 406 -8.96 -13.82 -0.77
CA ASP A 406 -8.34 -13.23 0.41
C ASP A 406 -8.65 -14.00 1.72
N ILE A 407 -8.21 -13.47 2.85
CA ILE A 407 -8.41 -14.00 4.20
C ILE A 407 -9.47 -13.21 4.98
N VAL A 408 -10.12 -13.87 5.93
CA VAL A 408 -10.93 -13.24 6.98
C VAL A 408 -10.20 -13.46 8.31
N PRO A 409 -9.76 -12.40 9.00
CA PRO A 409 -9.00 -12.56 10.23
C PRO A 409 -9.90 -12.93 11.41
N GLU A 410 -9.39 -13.80 12.28
CA GLU A 410 -9.91 -14.03 13.62
C GLU A 410 -8.86 -13.55 14.63
N PHE A 411 -9.28 -12.85 15.69
CA PHE A 411 -8.38 -12.21 16.66
C PHE A 411 -8.51 -12.80 18.07
N PRO A 412 -8.21 -14.10 18.27
CA PRO A 412 -8.45 -14.78 19.56
C PRO A 412 -7.65 -14.19 20.72
N ILE A 413 -6.49 -13.58 20.45
CA ILE A 413 -5.70 -12.90 21.48
C ILE A 413 -6.42 -11.64 21.97
N ALA A 414 -7.03 -10.87 21.05
CA ALA A 414 -7.80 -9.69 21.41
C ALA A 414 -9.04 -10.09 22.22
N ASP A 415 -9.75 -11.14 21.80
CA ASP A 415 -10.90 -11.69 22.52
C ASP A 415 -10.53 -12.11 23.95
N GLN A 416 -9.39 -12.80 24.12
CA GLN A 416 -8.90 -13.21 25.43
C GLN A 416 -8.62 -12.00 26.35
N ILE A 417 -7.93 -10.98 25.85
CA ILE A 417 -7.59 -9.78 26.63
C ILE A 417 -8.86 -9.02 27.07
N LEU A 418 -9.84 -8.92 26.18
CA LEU A 418 -11.12 -8.25 26.47
C LEU A 418 -11.96 -9.06 27.46
N CYS A 419 -11.94 -10.39 27.39
CA CYS A 419 -12.65 -11.26 28.35
C CYS A 419 -12.02 -11.26 29.76
N GLU A 420 -10.69 -11.15 29.89
CA GLU A 420 -10.01 -11.10 31.20
C GLU A 420 -10.22 -9.75 31.93
N SER A 421 -10.72 -8.73 31.21
CA SER A 421 -10.93 -7.37 31.72
C SER A 421 -12.35 -7.12 32.26
N HIS A 422 -13.23 -8.13 32.22
CA HIS A 422 -14.59 -8.15 32.79
C HIS A 422 -14.71 -9.20 33.88
#